data_AF-A0A822FKR0-F1
#
_entry.id   AF-A0A822FKR0-F1
#
_cell.length_a   1.000
_cell.length_b   1.000
_cell.length_c   1.000
_cell.angle_alpha   90.00
_cell.angle_beta   90.00
_cell.angle_gamma   90.00
#
_symmetry.space_group_name_H-M   'P 1'
#
loop_
_entity.id
_entity.type
_entity.pdbx_description
1 polymer ?
#
loop_
_entity_poly.entity_id
_entity_poly.type
_entity_poly.pdbx_seq_one_letter_code
_entity_poly.pdbx_strand_id
1 'polypeptide(L)'
;RGAGNHFNYELGTTEEETVFALKPSLYARDDEFVNHTILPMAYYSSDYFTSELIRFLDEDDERPFFAYLAFTAPHWPLQAPNELIKKYKGRYDAGPDALRAARLESQRRL
;
A
#
# COMPACT_ATOMS: atom_id res chain seq x y z
N ARG A 1 -8.63 -1.96 6.05
CA ARG A 1 -9.77 -2.91 6.03
C ARG A 1 -9.74 -3.74 4.76
N GLY A 2 -9.52 -5.05 4.90
CA GLY A 2 -9.77 -6.12 3.92
C GLY A 2 -9.03 -6.12 2.59
N ALA A 3 -8.87 -7.31 2.00
CA ALA A 3 -8.50 -7.59 0.61
C ALA A 3 -7.39 -6.71 -0.04
N GLY A 4 -6.41 -6.21 0.71
CA GLY A 4 -5.34 -5.36 0.20
C GLY A 4 -5.62 -3.86 0.18
N ASN A 5 -6.70 -3.38 0.81
CA ASN A 5 -6.96 -1.95 1.01
C ASN A 5 -5.78 -1.26 1.68
N HIS A 6 -5.37 -0.13 1.10
CA HIS A 6 -4.19 0.59 1.53
C HIS A 6 -4.48 1.61 2.62
N PHE A 7 -5.74 1.96 2.89
CA PHE A 7 -6.17 2.82 3.98
C PHE A 7 -6.88 2.06 5.11
N ASN A 8 -6.96 2.65 6.29
CA ASN A 8 -7.74 2.10 7.39
C ASN A 8 -9.23 2.50 7.35
N TYR A 9 -9.73 2.88 6.17
CA TYR A 9 -11.14 3.20 5.94
C TYR A 9 -11.61 2.69 4.57
N GLU A 10 -12.91 2.51 4.43
CA GLU A 10 -13.57 2.20 3.15
C GLU A 10 -14.54 3.34 2.82
N LEU A 11 -14.51 3.82 1.57
CA LEU A 11 -15.36 4.91 1.12
C LEU A 11 -16.81 4.41 0.98
N GLY A 12 -17.75 5.11 1.62
CA GLY A 12 -19.19 4.87 1.44
C GLY A 12 -19.78 3.75 2.29
N THR A 13 -19.04 3.25 3.28
CA THR A 13 -19.48 2.19 4.20
C THR A 13 -19.46 2.67 5.65
N THR A 14 -20.40 2.18 6.48
CA THR A 14 -20.31 2.34 7.94
C THR A 14 -19.19 1.46 8.51
N GLU A 15 -18.82 1.65 9.78
CA GLU A 15 -17.79 0.80 10.40
C GLU A 15 -18.16 -0.69 10.38
N GLU A 16 -19.44 -1.05 10.32
CA GLU A 16 -19.94 -2.42 10.37
C GLU A 16 -20.10 -3.07 8.97
N GLU A 17 -20.32 -2.28 7.92
CA GLU A 17 -20.70 -2.79 6.59
C GLU A 17 -19.59 -2.65 5.55
N THR A 18 -18.50 -3.41 5.67
CA THR A 18 -17.38 -3.31 4.71
C THR A 18 -17.63 -4.21 3.49
N VAL A 19 -17.36 -3.72 2.28
CA VAL A 19 -17.51 -4.53 1.03
C VAL A 19 -16.52 -5.71 1.05
N PHE A 20 -15.45 -5.59 1.84
CA PHE A 20 -14.47 -6.63 2.10
C PHE A 20 -14.63 -7.32 3.47
N ALA A 21 -15.82 -7.29 4.08
CA ALA A 21 -16.04 -7.83 5.43
C ALA A 21 -15.73 -9.32 5.50
N LEU A 22 -15.96 -10.03 4.41
CA LEU A 22 -15.66 -11.46 4.25
C LEU A 22 -14.18 -11.75 3.95
N LYS A 23 -13.33 -10.73 3.77
CA LYS A 23 -11.90 -10.85 3.48
C LYS A 23 -11.10 -9.90 4.37
N PRO A 24 -11.02 -10.13 5.69
CA PRO A 24 -10.26 -9.25 6.59
C PRO A 24 -8.79 -9.16 6.18
N SER A 25 -8.15 -8.02 6.48
CA SER A 25 -6.70 -7.92 6.37
C SER A 25 -6.09 -8.75 7.48
N LEU A 26 -5.30 -9.75 7.12
CA LEU A 26 -4.60 -10.62 8.07
C LEU A 26 -3.17 -10.08 8.24
N TYR A 27 -2.99 -9.20 9.22
CA TYR A 27 -1.67 -8.76 9.65
C TYR A 27 -1.37 -9.38 11.02
N ALA A 28 -0.12 -9.73 11.25
CA ALA A 28 0.35 -10.20 12.55
C ALA A 28 1.66 -9.49 12.93
N ARG A 29 1.88 -9.32 14.23
CA ARG A 29 3.12 -8.81 14.83
C ARG A 29 3.45 -9.71 16.02
N ASP A 30 4.67 -10.25 16.07
CA ASP A 30 5.17 -11.08 17.18
C ASP A 30 4.16 -12.16 17.63
N ASP A 31 3.64 -12.90 16.64
CA ASP A 31 2.62 -13.97 16.77
C ASP A 31 1.18 -13.52 17.09
N GLU A 32 0.93 -12.23 17.27
CA GLU A 32 -0.42 -11.70 17.51
C GLU A 32 -1.04 -11.06 16.27
N PHE A 33 -2.31 -11.35 16.00
CA PHE A 33 -3.04 -10.67 14.94
C PHE A 33 -3.24 -9.19 15.26
N VAL A 34 -2.86 -8.33 14.31
CA VAL A 34 -3.07 -6.88 14.41
C VAL A 34 -4.51 -6.58 14.02
N ASN A 35 -5.29 -6.12 14.99
CA ASN A 35 -6.66 -5.66 14.73
C ASN A 35 -6.63 -4.33 13.97
N HIS A 36 -7.44 -4.21 12.91
CA HIS A 36 -7.55 -2.95 12.18
C HIS A 36 -8.04 -1.77 13.06
N THR A 37 -8.74 -2.03 14.17
CA THR A 37 -9.19 -0.99 15.11
C THR A 37 -8.04 -0.31 15.86
N ILE A 38 -6.87 -0.95 15.95
CA ILE A 38 -5.68 -0.37 16.60
C ILE A 38 -4.77 0.34 15.59
N LEU A 39 -5.05 0.24 14.29
CA LEU A 39 -4.30 0.96 13.28
C LEU A 39 -4.68 2.45 13.32
N PRO A 40 -3.70 3.36 13.17
CA PRO A 40 -3.97 4.79 13.18
C PRO A 40 -4.92 5.19 12.05
N MET A 41 -5.72 6.24 12.27
CA MET A 41 -6.61 6.78 11.23
C MET A 41 -5.83 7.27 9.99
N ALA A 42 -4.61 7.77 10.18
CA ALA A 42 -3.70 8.20 9.12
C ALA A 42 -2.89 7.04 8.48
N TYR A 43 -3.37 5.80 8.58
CA TYR A 43 -2.71 4.63 8.03
C TYR A 43 -2.69 4.63 6.49
N TYR A 44 -1.50 4.48 5.91
CA TYR A 44 -1.30 4.03 4.54
C TYR A 44 -0.37 2.81 4.54
N SER A 45 -0.79 1.69 3.95
CA SER A 45 -0.09 0.40 4.09
C SER A 45 1.40 0.43 3.75
N SER A 46 1.80 1.13 2.67
CA SER A 46 3.22 1.18 2.28
C SER A 46 4.06 1.96 3.29
N ASP A 47 3.51 3.07 3.82
CA ASP A 47 4.17 3.89 4.83
C ASP A 47 4.26 3.13 6.16
N TYR A 48 3.19 2.43 6.53
CA TYR A 48 3.12 1.67 7.77
C TYR A 48 4.09 0.49 7.77
N PHE A 49 4.11 -0.34 6.71
CA PHE A 49 5.04 -1.47 6.63
C PHE A 49 6.49 -1.01 6.63
N THR A 50 6.78 0.13 5.97
CA THR A 50 8.12 0.72 5.98
C THR A 50 8.49 1.19 7.38
N SER A 51 7.59 1.90 8.06
CA SER A 51 7.81 2.40 9.42
C SER A 51 8.02 1.27 10.42
N GLU A 52 7.23 0.20 10.33
CA GLU A 52 7.39 -0.98 11.18
C GLU A 52 8.73 -1.67 10.95
N LEU A 53 9.16 -1.83 9.69
CA LEU A 53 10.46 -2.43 9.43
C LEU A 53 11.60 -1.55 9.95
N ILE A 54 11.52 -0.23 9.76
CA ILE A 54 12.50 0.71 10.33
C ILE A 54 12.54 0.56 11.87
N ARG A 55 11.38 0.50 12.53
CA ARG A 55 11.31 0.25 13.98
C ARG A 55 12.04 -1.04 14.37
N PHE A 56 11.83 -2.15 13.65
CA PHE A 56 12.54 -3.40 13.91
C PHE A 56 14.05 -3.29 13.70
N LEU A 57 14.52 -2.43 12.78
CA LEU A 57 15.95 -2.16 12.57
C LEU A 57 16.54 -1.34 13.71
N ASP A 58 15.75 -0.44 14.30
CA ASP A 58 16.19 0.46 15.38
C ASP A 58 16.22 -0.22 16.76
N GLU A 59 15.61 -1.41 16.91
CA GLU A 59 15.52 -2.16 18.17
C GLU A 59 16.82 -2.88 18.60
N ASP A 60 17.95 -2.49 18.01
CA ASP A 60 19.35 -2.80 18.32
C ASP A 60 19.59 -4.13 19.06
N ASP A 61 19.79 -5.18 18.27
CA ASP A 61 20.35 -6.43 18.72
C ASP A 61 21.47 -6.73 17.71
N GLU A 62 22.76 -6.58 18.11
CA GLU A 62 23.97 -6.60 17.25
C GLU A 62 24.14 -7.82 16.32
N ARG A 63 23.15 -8.72 16.29
CA ARG A 63 23.03 -9.89 15.44
C ARG A 63 22.58 -9.50 14.03
N PRO A 64 23.08 -10.19 12.98
CA PRO A 64 22.56 -10.00 11.63
C PRO A 64 21.08 -10.37 11.57
N PHE A 65 20.29 -9.59 10.82
CA PHE A 65 18.86 -9.82 10.61
C PHE A 65 18.56 -10.17 9.15
N PHE A 66 17.44 -10.84 8.92
CA PHE A 66 16.84 -11.01 7.60
C PHE A 66 15.54 -10.21 7.55
N ALA A 67 15.46 -9.21 6.68
CA ALA A 67 14.24 -8.45 6.45
C ALA A 67 13.59 -8.83 5.12
N TYR A 68 12.27 -8.97 5.16
CA TYR A 68 11.44 -9.12 3.98
C TYR A 68 10.29 -8.11 4.02
N LEU A 69 10.35 -7.11 3.13
CA LEU A 69 9.34 -6.08 3.02
C LEU A 69 8.44 -6.34 1.80
N ALA A 70 7.36 -7.08 2.01
CA ALA A 70 6.39 -7.40 0.97
C ALA A 70 5.27 -6.35 0.91
N PHE A 71 5.45 -5.32 0.10
CA PHE A 71 4.38 -4.35 -0.14
C PHE A 71 3.15 -5.02 -0.74
N THR A 72 1.97 -4.55 -0.33
CA THR A 72 0.70 -4.91 -0.99
C THR A 72 0.40 -3.98 -2.17
N ALA A 73 0.94 -2.75 -2.17
CA ALA A 73 0.83 -1.86 -3.32
C ALA A 73 1.64 -2.41 -4.52
N PRO A 74 1.22 -2.18 -5.78
CA PRO A 74 0.09 -1.36 -6.22
C PRO A 74 -1.17 -2.19 -6.51
N HIS A 75 -1.39 -3.28 -5.76
CA HIS A 75 -2.55 -4.16 -5.97
C HIS A 75 -3.86 -3.39 -5.77
N TRP A 76 -4.96 -3.94 -6.29
CA TRP A 76 -6.27 -3.36 -6.07
C TRP A 76 -6.69 -3.49 -4.58
N PRO A 77 -7.53 -2.57 -4.07
CA PRO A 77 -8.04 -1.36 -4.72
C PRO A 77 -6.95 -0.30 -4.97
N LEU A 78 -6.99 0.34 -6.16
CA LEU A 78 -6.00 1.36 -6.54
C LEU A 78 -6.17 2.63 -5.70
N GLN A 79 -5.32 2.76 -4.68
CA GLN A 79 -5.41 3.81 -3.66
C GLN A 79 -4.02 4.40 -3.38
N ALA A 80 -3.96 5.73 -3.29
CA ALA A 80 -2.76 6.46 -2.90
C ALA A 80 -3.15 7.80 -2.25
N PRO A 81 -2.26 8.42 -1.45
CA PRO A 81 -2.45 9.77 -0.94
C PRO A 81 -2.75 10.79 -2.05
N ASN A 82 -3.72 11.68 -1.82
CA ASN A 82 -4.17 12.67 -2.81
C ASN A 82 -3.03 13.52 -3.38
N GLU A 83 -2.08 13.93 -2.55
CA GLU A 83 -0.92 14.73 -3.01
C GLU A 83 -0.02 13.95 -3.98
N LEU A 84 0.06 12.63 -3.85
CA LEU A 84 0.80 11.79 -4.81
C LEU A 84 0.01 11.62 -6.11
N ILE A 85 -1.31 11.43 -6.04
CA ILE A 85 -2.17 11.34 -7.23
C ILE A 85 -2.10 12.63 -8.06
N LYS A 86 -2.14 13.80 -7.39
CA LYS A 86 -2.09 15.12 -8.05
C LYS A 86 -0.85 15.30 -8.93
N LYS A 87 0.30 14.72 -8.57
CA LYS A 87 1.54 14.77 -9.37
C LYS A 87 1.38 14.17 -10.78
N TYR A 88 0.41 13.29 -10.97
CA TYR A 88 0.15 12.59 -12.24
C TYR A 88 -1.07 13.13 -12.98
N LYS A 89 -1.68 14.24 -12.53
CA LYS A 89 -2.78 14.88 -13.26
C LYS A 89 -2.31 15.27 -14.67
N GLY A 90 -3.04 14.86 -15.69
CA GLY A 90 -2.66 15.09 -17.09
C GLY A 90 -1.68 14.07 -17.69
N ARG A 91 -0.96 13.30 -16.85
CA ARG A 91 0.12 12.42 -17.31
C ARG A 91 -0.37 11.28 -18.21
N TYR A 92 -1.61 10.85 -18.03
CA TYR A 92 -2.20 9.69 -18.70
C TYR A 92 -3.38 10.06 -19.61
N ASP A 93 -3.60 11.35 -19.91
CA ASP A 93 -4.74 11.83 -20.71
C ASP A 93 -4.75 11.29 -22.14
N ALA A 94 -3.58 10.99 -22.71
CA ALA A 94 -3.44 10.39 -24.04
C ALA A 94 -3.77 8.88 -24.09
N GLY A 95 -4.08 8.26 -22.95
CA GLY A 95 -4.48 6.87 -22.86
C GLY A 95 -3.33 5.85 -22.96
N PRO A 96 -3.65 4.56 -22.77
CA PRO A 96 -2.66 3.49 -22.65
C PRO A 96 -1.92 3.19 -23.95
N ASP A 97 -2.55 3.36 -25.12
CA ASP A 97 -1.92 3.08 -26.42
C ASP A 97 -0.78 4.05 -26.73
N ALA A 98 -1.00 5.35 -26.51
CA ALA A 98 0.02 6.37 -26.65
C ALA A 98 1.18 6.13 -25.66
N LEU A 99 0.85 5.77 -24.42
CA LEU A 99 1.85 5.44 -23.40
C LEU A 99 2.71 4.22 -23.80
N ARG A 100 2.09 3.17 -24.34
CA ARG A 100 2.78 1.97 -24.84
C ARG A 100 3.73 2.31 -25.98
N ALA A 101 3.26 3.06 -26.98
CA ALA A 101 4.08 3.47 -28.12
C ALA A 101 5.31 4.28 -27.68
N ALA A 102 5.13 5.25 -26.80
CA ALA A 102 6.22 6.07 -26.26
C ALA A 102 7.27 5.24 -25.49
N ARG A 103 6.82 4.26 -24.69
CA ARG A 103 7.73 3.35 -23.96
C ARG A 103 8.55 2.47 -24.91
N LEU A 104 7.93 1.91 -25.95
CA LEU A 104 8.62 1.10 -26.96
C LEU A 104 9.66 1.92 -27.72
N GLU A 105 9.35 3.16 -28.08
CA GLU A 105 10.31 4.04 -28.73
C GLU A 105 11.50 4.38 -27.82
N SER A 106 11.26 4.62 -26.53
CA SER A 106 12.33 4.86 -25.56
C SER A 106 13.25 3.65 -25.38
N GLN A 107 12.71 2.42 -25.41
CA GLN A 107 13.53 1.21 -25.28
C GLN A 107 14.47 1.00 -26.48
N ARG A 108 14.07 1.43 -27.69
CA ARG A 108 14.92 1.34 -28.88
C ARG A 108 16.10 2.32 -28.88
N ARG A 109 16.07 3.32 -27.98
CA ARG A 109 17.10 4.36 -27.85
C ARG A 109 18.17 4.03 -26.80
N LEU A 110 18.00 2.93 -26.06
CA LEU A 110 18.97 2.35 -25.12
C LEU A 110 19.80 1.29 -25.84
#